data_AF-A0AAW0F2X6-F1
#
_entry.id   AF-A0AAW0F2X6-F1
#
_cell.length_a   1.000
_cell.length_b   1.000
_cell.length_c   1.000
_cell.angle_alpha   90.00
_cell.angle_beta   90.00
_cell.angle_gamma   90.00
#
_symmetry.space_group_name_H-M   'P 1'
#
loop_
_entity.id
_entity.type
_entity.pdbx_description
1 polymer ?
#
loop_
_entity_poly.entity_id
_entity_poly.type
_entity_poly.pdbx_seq_one_letter_code
_entity_poly.pdbx_strand_id
1 'polypeptide(L)'
;MPPQAQRRKRSTSELKFQQSKRRRVSESLVERGIGKEVDRTLPFWRCYVDLRMETGRLPEVTARETKLLCRRPCKVFKRVDVVWARTTVSLQPVHVQTWEERKQCLRLRQGGGAGTAPPPTRRATATTQRVHTIDTVHFVHEDAYKKGVGSDCSFHVQSVVFRDAPHLLQCVGGSMVSFSFIVYTALRLAHACRARRCTAPQLGRELETLMEVYRTGEGAVAATKAPDRRRARRGASTAASAHDSTSSSSATQPPDALLGRGGQRTPSAAAASALLRAWCPSAAARVLVLGMGGNSMALALRLVLGSEAVIEVVEVEPAVVDSCVEMGTLHEDDAAMRVHLQDADETLARMPHGVFDVVYMDIFEPMQATMRNLHPWVLAARRLLKSGGLLVMNEHQLPSAAAVAPYATVFGEGNVQAVNLRGWSESIVVCVAPGDATTDGYSLEVTKTHANVAFNIYETLLPGWLPHYSWLVKATTYRHDGISCRLWTS
;
A
#
# COMPACT_ATOMS: atom_id res chain seq x y z
N MET A 1 2.93 44.01 -76.42
CA MET A 1 3.30 43.74 -75.02
C MET A 1 2.28 44.41 -74.10
N PRO A 2 1.50 43.68 -73.30
CA PRO A 2 0.61 44.29 -72.31
C PRO A 2 1.38 44.57 -70.99
N PRO A 3 0.91 45.53 -70.16
CA PRO A 3 1.65 46.00 -69.00
C PRO A 3 1.52 45.04 -67.81
N GLN A 4 2.63 44.86 -67.08
CA GLN A 4 2.72 44.05 -65.87
C GLN A 4 1.84 44.61 -64.75
N ALA A 5 0.93 43.77 -64.24
CA ALA A 5 0.10 44.09 -63.08
C ALA A 5 0.94 44.13 -61.77
N GLN A 6 0.79 45.22 -61.01
CA GLN A 6 1.43 45.43 -59.71
C GLN A 6 0.97 44.38 -58.68
N ARG A 7 1.94 43.65 -58.14
CA ARG A 7 1.76 42.64 -57.08
C ARG A 7 1.45 43.35 -55.75
N ARG A 8 0.19 43.28 -55.30
CA ARG A 8 -0.26 43.78 -53.98
C ARG A 8 0.55 43.11 -52.86
N LYS A 9 1.30 43.90 -52.08
CA LYS A 9 1.93 43.48 -50.81
C LYS A 9 0.83 43.09 -49.81
N ARG A 10 0.77 41.82 -49.42
CA ARG A 10 -0.05 41.36 -48.30
C ARG A 10 0.55 41.92 -47.01
N SER A 11 -0.17 42.86 -46.40
CA SER A 11 0.02 43.29 -45.02
C SER A 11 -0.09 42.08 -44.09
N THR A 12 0.97 41.79 -43.34
CA THR A 12 0.99 40.86 -42.22
C THR A 12 0.07 41.38 -41.14
N SER A 13 -1.21 40.98 -41.17
CA SER A 13 -2.09 41.16 -40.03
C SER A 13 -1.55 40.30 -38.89
N GLU A 14 -1.02 40.97 -37.86
CA GLU A 14 -0.75 40.37 -36.57
C GLU A 14 -1.99 39.58 -36.13
N LEU A 15 -1.88 38.25 -36.12
CA LEU A 15 -2.83 37.37 -35.47
C LEU A 15 -2.76 37.69 -33.98
N LYS A 16 -3.60 38.64 -33.54
CA LYS A 16 -3.89 38.87 -32.12
C LYS A 16 -4.47 37.57 -31.59
N PHE A 17 -3.62 36.71 -31.03
CA PHE A 17 -4.05 35.63 -30.16
C PHE A 17 -4.75 36.29 -28.97
N GLN A 18 -6.08 36.39 -29.06
CA GLN A 18 -6.89 36.68 -27.89
C GLN A 18 -6.55 35.59 -26.88
N GLN A 19 -5.90 35.97 -25.79
CA GLN A 19 -5.78 35.16 -24.59
C GLN A 19 -7.21 34.90 -24.12
N SER A 20 -7.82 33.82 -24.62
CA SER A 20 -9.09 33.35 -24.11
C SER A 20 -8.88 33.08 -22.64
N LYS A 21 -9.57 33.85 -21.78
CA LYS A 21 -9.54 33.68 -20.33
C LYS A 21 -9.78 32.20 -20.03
N ARG A 22 -8.73 31.50 -19.59
CA ARG A 22 -8.79 30.07 -19.28
C ARG A 22 -9.85 29.88 -18.20
N ARG A 23 -10.95 29.18 -18.53
CA ARG A 23 -11.98 28.82 -17.56
C ARG A 23 -11.45 27.69 -16.69
N ARG A 24 -10.97 28.03 -15.50
CA ARG A 24 -10.63 27.05 -14.46
C ARG A 24 -11.92 26.35 -13.99
N VAL A 25 -11.84 25.04 -13.76
CA VAL A 25 -12.94 24.25 -13.17
C VAL A 25 -13.32 24.83 -11.80
N SER A 26 -14.61 24.99 -11.51
CA SER A 26 -15.08 25.48 -10.21
C SER A 26 -14.78 24.49 -9.10
N GLU A 27 -14.52 24.97 -7.88
CA GLU A 27 -14.29 24.11 -6.71
C GLU A 27 -15.46 23.16 -6.45
N SER A 28 -16.69 23.63 -6.61
CA SER A 28 -17.91 22.80 -6.48
C SER A 28 -17.98 21.64 -7.48
N LEU A 29 -17.39 21.79 -8.68
CA LEU A 29 -17.31 20.70 -9.64
C LEU A 29 -16.21 19.72 -9.22
N VAL A 30 -15.08 20.24 -8.72
CA VAL A 30 -13.98 19.40 -8.23
C VAL A 30 -14.42 18.55 -7.04
N GLU A 31 -15.04 19.16 -6.03
CA GLU A 31 -15.55 18.46 -4.85
C GLU A 31 -16.55 17.36 -5.23
N ARG A 32 -17.48 17.65 -6.15
CA ARG A 32 -18.44 16.67 -6.66
C ARG A 32 -17.77 15.53 -7.44
N GLY A 33 -16.77 15.86 -8.27
CA GLY A 33 -16.00 14.88 -9.04
C GLY A 33 -15.24 13.92 -8.12
N ILE A 34 -14.53 14.48 -7.14
CA ILE A 34 -13.83 13.72 -6.11
C ILE A 34 -14.81 12.86 -5.31
N GLY A 35 -15.95 13.41 -4.87
CA GLY A 35 -16.96 12.62 -4.14
C GLY A 35 -17.39 11.39 -4.94
N LYS A 36 -17.75 11.56 -6.21
CA LYS A 36 -18.12 10.43 -7.07
C LYS A 36 -17.01 9.38 -7.18
N GLU A 37 -15.77 9.83 -7.29
CA GLU A 37 -14.63 8.92 -7.33
C GLU A 37 -14.49 8.16 -6.00
N VAL A 38 -14.59 8.84 -4.87
CA VAL A 38 -14.56 8.19 -3.55
C VAL A 38 -15.64 7.13 -3.45
N ASP A 39 -16.88 7.39 -3.89
CA ASP A 39 -17.95 6.38 -3.87
C ASP A 39 -17.61 5.17 -4.75
N ARG A 40 -16.96 5.40 -5.90
CA ARG A 40 -16.54 4.35 -6.83
C ARG A 40 -15.44 3.49 -6.24
N THR A 41 -14.45 4.09 -5.56
CA THR A 41 -13.23 3.40 -5.12
C THR A 41 -13.28 2.89 -3.68
N LEU A 42 -14.10 3.50 -2.80
CA LEU A 42 -14.22 3.15 -1.39
C LEU A 42 -14.47 1.64 -1.13
N PRO A 43 -15.27 0.91 -1.95
CA PRO A 43 -15.44 -0.53 -1.77
C PRO A 43 -14.15 -1.36 -1.83
N PHE A 44 -13.09 -0.81 -2.41
CA PHE A 44 -11.77 -1.43 -2.52
C PHE A 44 -10.79 -0.94 -1.45
N TRP A 45 -11.19 0.04 -0.64
CA TRP A 45 -10.36 0.54 0.44
C TRP A 45 -10.44 -0.38 1.64
N ARG A 46 -9.34 -0.46 2.38
CA ARG A 46 -9.18 -1.42 3.45
C ARG A 46 -10.17 -1.20 4.58
N CYS A 47 -10.49 0.04 4.96
CA CYS A 47 -11.49 0.31 5.99
C CYS A 47 -12.87 -0.29 5.65
N TYR A 48 -13.25 -0.30 4.37
CA TYR A 48 -14.47 -0.92 3.89
C TYR A 48 -14.35 -2.45 3.82
N VAL A 49 -13.25 -2.96 3.26
CA VAL A 49 -12.99 -4.39 3.12
C VAL A 49 -12.91 -5.08 4.49
N ASP A 50 -12.20 -4.50 5.46
CA ASP A 50 -12.05 -5.07 6.80
C ASP A 50 -13.40 -5.14 7.51
N LEU A 51 -14.21 -4.08 7.45
CA LEU A 51 -15.58 -4.10 8.00
C LEU A 51 -16.47 -5.15 7.31
N ARG A 52 -16.31 -5.31 5.99
CA ARG A 52 -17.01 -6.36 5.24
C ARG A 52 -16.62 -7.75 5.70
N MET A 53 -15.33 -7.99 5.91
CA MET A 53 -14.80 -9.28 6.35
C MET A 53 -15.19 -9.60 7.79
N GLU A 54 -15.09 -8.62 8.69
CA GLU A 54 -15.47 -8.75 10.10
C GLU A 54 -16.95 -9.11 10.28
N THR A 55 -17.82 -8.49 9.48
CA THR A 55 -19.28 -8.67 9.62
C THR A 55 -19.86 -9.71 8.67
N GLY A 56 -19.10 -10.13 7.66
CA GLY A 56 -19.61 -10.96 6.56
C GLY A 56 -20.67 -10.27 5.70
N ARG A 57 -20.86 -8.94 5.84
CA ARG A 57 -21.90 -8.15 5.16
C ARG A 57 -21.29 -7.00 4.38
N LEU A 58 -21.96 -6.53 3.34
CA LEU A 58 -21.56 -5.31 2.64
C LEU A 58 -21.81 -4.10 3.56
N PRO A 59 -20.80 -3.28 3.87
CA PRO A 59 -21.03 -2.00 4.54
C PRO A 59 -21.83 -1.04 3.67
N GLU A 60 -22.74 -0.31 4.28
CA GLU A 60 -23.47 0.81 3.69
C GLU A 60 -22.85 2.13 4.13
N VAL A 61 -22.75 3.07 3.20
CA VAL A 61 -22.31 4.43 3.47
C VAL A 61 -23.54 5.23 3.92
N THR A 62 -23.64 5.51 5.22
CA THR A 62 -24.80 6.22 5.79
C THR A 62 -24.66 7.74 5.73
N ALA A 63 -23.42 8.23 5.75
CA ALA A 63 -23.09 9.64 5.60
C ALA A 63 -21.70 9.80 4.99
N ARG A 64 -21.52 10.84 4.18
CA ARG A 64 -20.23 11.21 3.61
C ARG A 64 -20.16 12.71 3.37
N GLU A 65 -19.11 13.34 3.88
CA GLU A 65 -18.80 14.74 3.64
C GLU A 65 -17.39 14.83 3.04
N THR A 66 -17.23 15.53 1.91
CA THR A 66 -15.94 15.74 1.24
C THR A 66 -15.61 17.23 1.21
N LYS A 67 -14.38 17.59 1.56
CA LYS A 67 -13.89 18.97 1.58
C LYS A 67 -12.56 19.05 0.84
N LEU A 68 -12.41 20.06 -0.01
CA LEU A 68 -11.11 20.36 -0.62
C LEU A 68 -10.23 21.03 0.43
N LEU A 69 -9.02 20.52 0.62
CA LEU A 69 -8.04 21.07 1.55
C LEU A 69 -7.03 21.96 0.83
N CYS A 70 -6.49 21.47 -0.29
CA CYS A 70 -5.58 22.26 -1.11
C CYS A 70 -5.76 21.93 -2.60
N ARG A 71 -5.42 22.91 -3.44
CA ARG A 71 -5.42 22.78 -4.90
C ARG A 71 -4.22 23.52 -5.46
N ARG A 72 -3.30 22.81 -6.09
CA ARG A 72 -2.04 23.34 -6.60
C ARG A 72 -1.91 23.04 -8.09
N PRO A 73 -1.67 24.05 -8.94
CA PRO A 73 -1.44 23.81 -10.36
C PRO A 73 -0.11 23.08 -10.57
N CYS A 74 -0.13 22.03 -11.39
CA CYS A 74 1.06 21.29 -11.76
C CYS A 74 2.02 22.15 -12.59
N LYS A 75 3.33 22.01 -12.34
CA LYS A 75 4.38 22.67 -13.12
C LYS A 75 4.81 21.80 -14.31
N VAL A 76 4.85 20.49 -14.15
CA VAL A 76 5.25 19.52 -15.17
C VAL A 76 4.02 19.13 -16.00
N PHE A 77 2.97 18.62 -15.36
CA PHE A 77 1.75 18.19 -16.03
C PHE A 77 0.86 19.39 -16.41
N LYS A 78 1.02 19.91 -17.63
CA LYS A 78 0.31 21.12 -18.05
C LYS A 78 -1.20 20.92 -18.03
N ARG A 79 -1.92 21.92 -17.49
CA ARG A 79 -3.39 21.97 -17.40
C ARG A 79 -3.96 20.90 -16.45
N VAL A 80 -3.16 20.45 -15.50
CA VAL A 80 -3.57 19.57 -14.41
C VAL A 80 -3.33 20.31 -13.10
N ASP A 81 -4.23 20.15 -12.15
CA ASP A 81 -4.04 20.55 -10.76
C ASP A 81 -3.92 19.30 -9.88
N VAL A 82 -3.01 19.32 -8.91
CA VAL A 82 -3.03 18.41 -7.76
C VAL A 82 -4.08 18.93 -6.79
N VAL A 83 -5.02 18.07 -6.39
CA VAL A 83 -6.06 18.39 -5.42
C VAL A 83 -5.98 17.42 -4.26
N TRP A 84 -5.89 17.96 -3.05
CA TRP A 84 -6.03 17.22 -1.82
C TRP A 84 -7.43 17.42 -1.26
N ALA A 85 -8.10 16.32 -0.95
CA ALA A 85 -9.42 16.34 -0.34
C ALA A 85 -9.43 15.54 0.96
N ARG A 86 -10.35 15.89 1.84
CA ARG A 86 -10.67 15.13 3.04
C ARG A 86 -12.10 14.66 2.95
N THR A 87 -12.30 13.37 3.13
CA THR A 87 -13.61 12.75 3.19
C THR A 87 -13.82 12.11 4.56
N THR A 88 -14.84 12.56 5.27
CA THR A 88 -15.37 11.86 6.44
C THR A 88 -16.46 10.92 5.97
N VAL A 89 -16.30 9.63 6.21
CA VAL A 89 -17.26 8.59 5.80
C VAL A 89 -17.77 7.82 7.00
N SER A 90 -19.08 7.61 7.05
CA SER A 90 -19.76 6.76 8.01
C SER A 90 -20.16 5.44 7.36
N LEU A 91 -19.65 4.34 7.90
CA LEU A 91 -19.93 2.98 7.44
C LEU A 91 -20.77 2.24 8.47
N GLN A 92 -21.83 1.58 8.02
CA GLN A 92 -22.66 0.71 8.84
C GLN A 92 -22.78 -0.67 8.20
N PRO A 93 -22.57 -1.77 8.94
CA PRO A 93 -22.85 -3.11 8.43
C PRO A 93 -24.33 -3.27 8.09
N VAL A 94 -24.66 -3.62 6.84
CA VAL A 94 -26.05 -3.88 6.47
C VAL A 94 -26.49 -5.22 7.05
N HIS A 95 -27.46 -5.18 7.97
CA HIS A 95 -28.15 -6.39 8.39
C HIS A 95 -29.10 -6.87 7.29
N VAL A 96 -28.60 -7.77 6.44
CA VAL A 96 -29.48 -8.52 5.53
C VAL A 96 -30.10 -9.66 6.33
N GLN A 97 -31.40 -9.56 6.59
CA GLN A 97 -32.15 -10.66 7.21
C GLN A 97 -31.88 -11.96 6.46
N THR A 98 -31.41 -12.99 7.17
CA THR A 98 -31.23 -14.32 6.60
C THR A 98 -32.55 -14.88 6.10
N TRP A 99 -32.51 -15.84 5.18
CA TRP A 99 -33.73 -16.54 4.74
C TRP A 99 -34.50 -17.13 5.94
N GLU A 100 -33.80 -17.61 6.96
CA GLU A 100 -34.37 -18.15 8.19
C GLU A 100 -35.03 -17.06 9.05
N GLU A 101 -34.39 -15.90 9.22
CA GLU A 101 -34.98 -14.75 9.90
C GLU A 101 -36.23 -14.25 9.15
N ARG A 102 -36.19 -14.23 7.81
CA ARG A 102 -37.36 -13.93 6.98
C ARG A 102 -38.47 -14.96 7.16
N LYS A 103 -38.14 -16.25 7.19
CA LYS A 103 -39.10 -17.36 7.39
C LYS A 103 -39.70 -17.32 8.79
N GLN A 104 -38.92 -16.98 9.82
CA GLN A 104 -39.40 -16.83 11.19
C GLN A 104 -40.31 -15.61 11.33
N CYS A 105 -39.98 -14.48 10.69
CA CYS A 105 -40.88 -13.32 10.59
C CYS A 105 -42.19 -13.66 9.85
N LEU A 106 -42.15 -14.45 8.78
CA LEU A 106 -43.34 -14.88 8.05
C LEU A 106 -44.21 -15.84 8.87
N ARG A 107 -43.61 -16.77 9.63
CA ARG A 107 -44.31 -17.68 10.55
C ARG A 107 -44.98 -16.93 11.70
N LEU A 108 -44.31 -15.93 12.27
CA LEU A 108 -44.88 -15.05 13.30
C LEU A 108 -46.06 -14.22 12.75
N ARG A 109 -46.05 -13.86 11.47
CA ARG A 109 -47.16 -13.16 10.80
C ARG A 109 -48.34 -14.06 10.43
N GLN A 110 -48.11 -15.34 10.15
CA GLN A 110 -49.17 -16.30 9.78
C GLN A 110 -49.79 -17.03 10.99
N GLY A 111 -49.14 -17.01 12.15
CA GLY A 111 -49.54 -17.78 13.33
C GLY A 111 -50.27 -17.04 14.44
N GLY A 112 -50.61 -15.75 14.32
CA GLY A 112 -51.15 -14.96 15.43
C GLY A 112 -52.35 -14.10 15.06
N GLY A 113 -53.54 -14.51 15.50
CA GLY A 113 -54.68 -13.63 15.69
C GLY A 113 -54.36 -12.48 16.65
N ALA A 114 -55.27 -11.50 16.72
CA ALA A 114 -55.16 -10.18 17.35
C ALA A 114 -54.86 -10.16 18.87
N GLY A 115 -53.76 -10.78 19.30
CA GLY A 115 -53.23 -10.73 20.66
C GLY A 115 -52.02 -9.81 20.74
N THR A 116 -52.14 -8.76 21.54
CA THR A 116 -51.16 -7.72 21.89
C THR A 116 -49.96 -8.29 22.67
N ALA A 117 -49.17 -9.18 22.07
CA ALA A 117 -47.87 -9.56 22.62
C ALA A 117 -46.79 -8.59 22.11
N PRO A 118 -45.98 -7.98 23.00
CA PRO A 118 -44.90 -7.10 22.58
C PRO A 118 -43.88 -7.90 21.76
N PRO A 119 -43.31 -7.31 20.69
CA PRO A 119 -42.37 -8.01 19.82
C PRO A 119 -41.18 -8.51 20.63
N PRO A 120 -40.64 -9.71 20.32
CA PRO A 120 -39.46 -10.21 20.98
C PRO A 120 -38.36 -9.16 20.83
N THR A 121 -37.82 -8.72 21.96
CA THR A 121 -36.68 -7.81 22.05
C THR A 121 -35.52 -8.43 21.29
N ARG A 122 -35.40 -8.06 20.01
CA ARG A 122 -34.23 -8.30 19.18
C ARG A 122 -33.05 -7.85 20.04
N ARG A 123 -32.15 -8.78 20.39
CA ARG A 123 -30.78 -8.44 20.79
C ARG A 123 -30.20 -7.68 19.61
N ALA A 124 -30.41 -6.37 19.59
CA ALA A 124 -29.68 -5.45 18.75
C ALA A 124 -28.23 -5.58 19.23
N THR A 125 -27.48 -6.48 18.60
CA THR A 125 -26.04 -6.28 18.51
C THR A 125 -25.93 -4.92 17.84
N ALA A 126 -25.65 -3.90 18.66
CA ALA A 126 -25.57 -2.52 18.20
C ALA A 126 -24.61 -2.53 17.01
N THR A 127 -25.14 -2.29 15.82
CA THR A 127 -24.35 -2.13 14.61
C THR A 127 -23.65 -0.80 14.77
N THR A 128 -22.49 -0.81 15.45
CA THR A 128 -21.74 0.40 15.74
C THR A 128 -21.30 0.99 14.40
N GLN A 129 -21.93 2.11 14.04
CA GLN A 129 -21.50 2.94 12.92
C GLN A 129 -20.02 3.30 13.12
N ARG A 130 -19.20 3.06 12.10
CA ARG A 130 -17.79 3.45 12.10
C ARG A 130 -17.63 4.73 11.30
N VAL A 131 -16.94 5.69 11.87
CA VAL A 131 -16.63 6.96 11.20
C VAL A 131 -15.14 6.98 10.92
N HIS A 132 -14.76 7.28 9.68
CA HIS A 132 -13.38 7.34 9.24
C HIS A 132 -13.09 8.70 8.61
N THR A 133 -11.93 9.28 8.94
CA THR A 133 -11.41 10.47 8.27
C THR A 133 -10.31 10.05 7.30
N ILE A 134 -10.54 10.31 6.01
CA ILE A 134 -9.66 9.84 4.94
C ILE A 134 -9.26 11.03 4.08
N ASP A 135 -7.96 11.16 3.85
CA ASP A 135 -7.41 12.16 2.95
C ASP A 135 -7.07 11.48 1.61
N THR A 136 -7.38 12.15 0.51
CA THR A 136 -7.14 11.64 -0.84
C THR A 136 -6.45 12.67 -1.73
N VAL A 137 -5.58 12.18 -2.61
CA VAL A 137 -4.88 13.00 -3.61
C VAL A 137 -5.40 12.66 -4.99
N HIS A 138 -5.67 13.70 -5.80
CA HIS A 138 -6.24 13.57 -7.13
C HIS A 138 -5.53 14.49 -8.12
N PHE A 139 -5.43 14.04 -9.38
CA PHE A 139 -5.14 14.91 -10.50
C PHE A 139 -6.44 15.38 -11.16
N VAL A 140 -6.56 16.68 -11.41
CA VAL A 140 -7.77 17.29 -11.97
C VAL A 140 -7.42 18.13 -13.19
N HIS A 141 -7.95 17.78 -14.34
CA HIS A 141 -7.70 18.49 -15.60
C HIS A 141 -8.51 19.78 -15.67
N GLU A 142 -7.94 20.83 -16.27
CA GLU A 142 -8.61 22.13 -16.47
C GLU A 142 -9.91 22.01 -17.30
N ASP A 143 -10.05 20.97 -18.12
CA ASP A 143 -11.22 20.71 -18.96
C ASP A 143 -12.10 19.56 -18.45
N ALA A 144 -12.00 19.19 -17.16
CA ALA A 144 -12.83 18.17 -16.52
C ALA A 144 -14.36 18.42 -16.63
N TYR A 145 -14.77 19.65 -16.99
CA TYR A 145 -16.17 20.02 -17.21
C TYR A 145 -16.70 19.63 -18.60
N LYS A 146 -15.85 19.25 -19.54
CA LYS A 146 -16.23 18.85 -20.90
C LYS A 146 -16.27 17.32 -20.98
N LYS A 147 -17.30 16.76 -21.63
CA LYS A 147 -17.28 15.35 -22.00
C LYS A 147 -16.05 15.08 -22.89
N GLY A 148 -15.32 14.01 -22.60
CA GLY A 148 -14.09 13.60 -23.30
C GLY A 148 -12.93 13.34 -22.35
N VAL A 149 -11.73 13.16 -22.91
CA VAL A 149 -10.50 12.71 -22.23
C VAL A 149 -10.23 13.43 -20.91
N GLY A 150 -10.37 14.76 -20.87
CA GLY A 150 -10.16 15.54 -19.65
C GLY A 150 -11.10 15.14 -18.49
N SER A 151 -12.37 14.83 -18.77
CA SER A 151 -13.32 14.34 -17.76
C SER A 151 -13.06 12.89 -17.40
N ASP A 152 -12.66 12.05 -18.36
CA ASP A 152 -12.47 10.61 -18.15
C ASP A 152 -11.17 10.30 -17.37
N CYS A 153 -10.16 11.18 -17.49
CA CYS A 153 -8.87 11.08 -16.81
C CYS A 153 -8.78 12.01 -15.57
N SER A 154 -9.84 12.73 -15.22
CA SER A 154 -9.87 13.56 -14.01
C SER A 154 -10.38 12.79 -12.80
N PHE A 155 -10.00 13.30 -11.63
CA PHE A 155 -10.48 12.86 -10.33
C PHE A 155 -10.01 11.46 -9.91
N HIS A 156 -9.26 10.71 -10.72
CA HIS A 156 -8.70 9.42 -10.30
C HIS A 156 -7.91 9.56 -9.01
N VAL A 157 -8.23 8.70 -8.03
CA VAL A 157 -7.50 8.63 -6.77
C VAL A 157 -6.06 8.20 -7.05
N GLN A 158 -5.11 9.03 -6.63
CA GLN A 158 -3.67 8.75 -6.70
C GLN A 158 -3.15 8.16 -5.40
N SER A 159 -3.70 8.61 -4.28
CA SER A 159 -3.28 8.16 -2.97
C SER A 159 -4.42 8.34 -1.98
N VAL A 160 -4.41 7.48 -0.97
CA VAL A 160 -5.38 7.46 0.11
C VAL A 160 -4.60 7.35 1.42
N VAL A 161 -4.76 8.36 2.27
CA VAL A 161 -4.11 8.46 3.59
C VAL A 161 -5.20 8.32 4.65
N PHE A 162 -5.13 7.25 5.44
CA PHE A 162 -6.05 7.07 6.55
C PHE A 162 -5.56 7.88 7.76
N ARG A 163 -6.16 9.04 8.01
CA ARG A 163 -5.62 10.01 9.00
C ARG A 163 -5.52 9.46 10.40
N ASP A 164 -6.51 8.69 10.82
CA ASP A 164 -6.56 8.14 12.18
C ASP A 164 -5.58 6.97 12.37
N ALA A 165 -5.08 6.39 11.27
CA ALA A 165 -4.19 5.25 11.27
C ALA A 165 -3.35 5.20 9.97
N PRO A 166 -2.37 6.11 9.79
CA PRO A 166 -1.64 6.25 8.50
C PRO A 166 -0.79 5.02 8.15
N HIS A 167 -0.45 4.18 9.14
CA HIS A 167 0.17 2.87 8.92
C HIS A 167 -0.75 1.87 8.21
N LEU A 168 -2.07 2.03 8.33
CA LEU A 168 -3.06 1.22 7.64
C LEU A 168 -3.26 1.77 6.24
N LEU A 169 -2.32 1.44 5.36
CA LEU A 169 -2.40 1.79 3.96
C LEU A 169 -3.72 1.32 3.34
N GLN A 170 -4.26 2.17 2.47
CA GLN A 170 -5.49 1.95 1.75
C GLN A 170 -5.17 1.75 0.26
N CYS A 171 -6.12 1.19 -0.49
CA CYS A 171 -6.04 1.05 -1.95
C CYS A 171 -4.76 0.29 -2.40
N VAL A 172 -4.26 0.60 -3.60
CA VAL A 172 -3.18 -0.13 -4.27
C VAL A 172 -1.87 -0.10 -3.49
N GLY A 173 -1.46 1.07 -3.00
CA GLY A 173 -0.21 1.22 -2.24
C GLY A 173 -0.17 0.31 -1.00
N GLY A 174 -1.31 0.09 -0.34
CA GLY A 174 -1.40 -0.87 0.77
C GLY A 174 -1.21 -2.31 0.35
N SER A 175 -1.81 -2.70 -0.76
CA SER A 175 -1.61 -4.02 -1.33
C SER A 175 -0.16 -4.21 -1.81
N MET A 176 0.49 -3.20 -2.39
CA MET A 176 1.89 -3.26 -2.83
C MET A 176 2.83 -3.58 -1.66
N VAL A 177 2.76 -2.79 -0.58
CA VAL A 177 3.59 -2.99 0.61
C VAL A 177 3.27 -4.33 1.24
N SER A 178 1.99 -4.64 1.47
CA SER A 178 1.58 -5.89 2.11
C SER A 178 2.05 -7.14 1.35
N PHE A 179 1.83 -7.16 0.03
CA PHE A 179 2.24 -8.29 -0.80
C PHE A 179 3.75 -8.44 -0.86
N SER A 180 4.50 -7.33 -0.98
CA SER A 180 5.97 -7.38 -0.99
C SER A 180 6.56 -7.94 0.31
N PHE A 181 6.02 -7.57 1.48
CA PHE A 181 6.48 -8.07 2.78
C PHE A 181 6.14 -9.56 2.97
N ILE A 182 4.93 -9.97 2.54
CA ILE A 182 4.56 -11.39 2.53
C ILE A 182 5.49 -12.19 1.63
N VAL A 183 5.78 -11.71 0.41
CA VAL A 183 6.69 -12.37 -0.53
C VAL A 183 8.11 -12.44 0.04
N TYR A 184 8.64 -11.34 0.58
CA TYR A 184 9.96 -11.28 1.19
C TYR A 184 10.18 -12.39 2.23
N THR A 185 9.22 -12.54 3.15
CA THR A 185 9.28 -13.53 4.22
C THR A 185 9.03 -14.93 3.69
N ALA A 186 8.06 -15.09 2.78
CA ALA A 186 7.70 -16.40 2.24
C ALA A 186 8.81 -17.05 1.41
N LEU A 187 9.61 -16.27 0.68
CA LEU A 187 10.81 -16.75 -0.03
C LEU A 187 11.82 -17.36 0.95
N ARG A 188 12.12 -16.64 2.04
CA ARG A 188 13.03 -17.12 3.09
C ARG A 188 12.49 -18.34 3.81
N LEU A 189 11.18 -18.41 4.06
CA LEU A 189 10.55 -19.61 4.63
C LEU A 189 10.67 -20.81 3.68
N ALA A 190 10.51 -20.62 2.37
CA ALA A 190 10.67 -21.69 1.38
C ALA A 190 12.13 -22.19 1.33
N HIS A 191 13.10 -21.27 1.36
CA HIS A 191 14.51 -21.61 1.48
C HIS A 191 14.80 -22.41 2.75
N ALA A 192 14.34 -21.93 3.89
CA ALA A 192 14.50 -22.58 5.19
C ALA A 192 13.93 -24.01 5.18
N CYS A 193 12.73 -24.19 4.61
CA CYS A 193 12.12 -25.50 4.46
C CYS A 193 13.00 -26.46 3.65
N ARG A 194 13.55 -25.98 2.53
CA ARG A 194 14.46 -26.76 1.67
C ARG A 194 15.78 -27.09 2.38
N ALA A 195 16.41 -26.11 3.02
CA ALA A 195 17.66 -26.30 3.75
C ALA A 195 17.51 -27.29 4.91
N ARG A 196 16.39 -27.21 5.64
CA ARG A 196 16.09 -28.05 6.80
C ARG A 196 15.40 -29.37 6.44
N ARG A 197 15.07 -29.58 5.17
CA ARG A 197 14.29 -30.73 4.66
C ARG A 197 12.98 -30.92 5.42
N CYS A 198 12.28 -29.81 5.69
CA CYS A 198 10.97 -29.81 6.34
C CYS A 198 9.91 -29.17 5.43
N THR A 199 8.65 -29.29 5.83
CA THR A 199 7.51 -28.71 5.14
C THR A 199 7.12 -27.38 5.76
N ALA A 200 6.49 -26.48 4.99
CA ALA A 200 5.99 -25.20 5.51
C ALA A 200 5.09 -25.35 6.76
N PRO A 201 4.18 -26.33 6.87
CA PRO A 201 3.42 -26.56 8.10
C PRO A 201 4.29 -26.95 9.30
N GLN A 202 5.37 -27.71 9.10
CA GLN A 202 6.29 -28.07 10.19
C GLN A 202 7.02 -26.84 10.71
N LEU A 203 7.60 -26.04 9.79
CA LEU A 203 8.25 -24.78 10.15
C LEU A 203 7.27 -23.79 10.81
N GLY A 204 6.04 -23.71 10.30
CA GLY A 204 4.97 -22.89 10.86
C GLY A 204 4.69 -23.19 12.33
N ARG A 205 4.58 -24.47 12.72
CA ARG A 205 4.36 -24.87 14.12
C ARG A 205 5.51 -24.49 15.06
N GLU A 206 6.74 -24.54 14.57
CA GLU A 206 7.90 -24.09 15.35
C GLU A 206 7.82 -22.57 15.59
N LEU A 207 7.52 -21.80 14.55
CA LEU A 207 7.35 -20.36 14.65
C LEU A 207 6.12 -19.97 15.49
N GLU A 208 5.03 -20.74 15.45
CA GLU A 208 3.86 -20.55 16.32
C GLU A 208 4.23 -20.61 17.81
N THR A 209 5.16 -21.49 18.17
CA THR A 209 5.67 -21.55 19.56
C THR A 209 6.39 -20.24 19.94
N LEU A 210 7.20 -19.68 19.04
CA LEU A 210 7.85 -18.38 19.27
C LEU A 210 6.85 -17.23 19.34
N MET A 211 5.85 -17.23 18.46
CA MET A 211 4.78 -16.24 18.45
C MET A 211 4.00 -16.26 19.78
N GLU A 212 3.75 -17.43 20.35
CA GLU A 212 3.07 -17.54 21.64
C GLU A 212 3.93 -17.06 22.82
N VAL A 213 5.22 -17.38 22.82
CA VAL A 213 6.18 -16.85 23.80
C VAL A 213 6.23 -15.31 23.75
N TYR A 214 6.20 -14.73 22.55
CA TYR A 214 6.17 -13.28 22.39
C TYR A 214 4.90 -12.66 22.99
N ARG A 215 3.72 -13.17 22.62
CA ARG A 215 2.42 -12.64 23.09
C ARG A 215 2.25 -12.73 24.60
N THR A 216 2.59 -13.87 25.18
CA THR A 216 2.50 -14.09 26.64
C THR A 216 3.48 -13.20 27.41
N GLY A 217 4.66 -12.94 26.85
CA GLY A 217 5.65 -12.03 27.43
C GLY A 217 5.25 -10.56 27.39
N GLU A 218 4.67 -10.07 26.29
CA GLU A 218 4.19 -8.68 26.21
C GLU A 218 2.99 -8.43 27.13
N GLY A 219 2.07 -9.39 27.24
CA GLY A 219 0.92 -9.29 28.14
C GLY A 219 1.33 -9.08 29.61
N ALA A 220 2.43 -9.70 30.04
CA ALA A 220 2.98 -9.53 31.38
C ALA A 220 3.59 -8.14 31.62
N VAL A 221 4.20 -7.54 30.59
CA VAL A 221 4.80 -6.18 30.66
C VAL A 221 3.74 -5.08 30.55
N ALA A 222 2.67 -5.30 29.76
CA ALA A 222 1.55 -4.37 29.67
C ALA A 222 0.70 -4.37 30.96
N ALA A 223 0.49 -5.52 31.60
CA ALA A 223 -0.25 -5.64 32.85
C ALA A 223 0.46 -4.98 34.06
N THR A 224 1.79 -4.86 34.01
CA THR A 224 2.59 -4.20 35.05
C THR A 224 2.76 -2.69 34.83
N LYS A 225 2.29 -2.14 33.70
CA LYS A 225 2.31 -0.71 33.38
C LYS A 225 0.89 -0.11 33.25
N ALA A 226 -0.06 -0.53 34.09
CA ALA A 226 -1.25 0.28 34.31
C ALA A 226 -0.83 1.60 35.01
N PRO A 227 -1.03 2.78 34.41
CA PRO A 227 -0.65 4.02 35.05
C PRO A 227 -1.66 4.33 36.15
N ASP A 228 -1.19 4.35 37.39
CA ASP A 228 -1.91 4.92 38.53
C ASP A 228 -2.16 6.41 38.26
N ARG A 229 -3.34 6.71 37.68
CA ARG A 229 -3.79 8.07 37.34
C ARG A 229 -4.21 8.85 38.59
N ARG A 230 -3.38 8.87 39.65
CA ARG A 230 -3.58 9.74 40.83
C ARG A 230 -2.26 10.16 41.49
N ARG A 231 -1.59 11.16 40.89
CA ARG A 231 -0.65 12.16 41.48
C ARG A 231 0.40 12.49 40.41
N ALA A 232 0.91 13.70 40.22
CA ALA A 232 0.64 14.99 40.80
C ALA A 232 1.13 16.06 39.80
N ARG A 233 0.43 17.18 39.84
CA ARG A 233 0.78 18.47 39.24
C ARG A 233 1.96 19.05 40.04
N ARG A 234 3.12 19.29 39.41
CA ARG A 234 4.12 20.36 39.68
C ARG A 234 5.52 19.97 39.19
N GLY A 235 6.23 20.94 38.61
CA GLY A 235 7.69 21.04 38.69
C GLY A 235 8.43 20.97 37.36
N ALA A 236 9.13 22.05 37.03
CA ALA A 236 9.92 22.26 35.83
C ALA A 236 11.35 21.71 35.91
N SER A 237 11.96 21.59 34.72
CA SER A 237 13.40 21.55 34.39
C SER A 237 14.32 20.53 35.07
N THR A 238 14.98 19.69 34.28
CA THR A 238 16.45 19.74 34.03
C THR A 238 16.86 18.73 32.95
N ALA A 239 17.90 19.10 32.20
CA ALA A 239 18.59 18.32 31.19
C ALA A 239 19.60 17.34 31.81
N ALA A 240 19.78 16.18 31.17
CA ALA A 240 20.98 15.32 31.15
C ALA A 240 20.68 14.18 30.14
N SER A 241 21.39 14.02 29.01
CA SER A 241 22.77 13.50 28.82
C SER A 241 22.98 12.07 29.34
N ALA A 242 23.08 11.10 28.42
CA ALA A 242 23.96 9.92 28.49
C ALA A 242 23.84 9.12 27.16
N HIS A 243 24.91 9.09 26.34
CA HIS A 243 25.83 7.95 26.13
C HIS A 243 25.14 6.74 25.50
N ASP A 244 25.18 6.58 24.18
CA ASP A 244 26.31 6.14 23.34
C ASP A 244 26.76 4.70 23.67
N SER A 245 26.24 3.77 22.88
CA SER A 245 26.75 2.41 22.75
C SER A 245 26.64 2.02 21.28
N THR A 246 27.69 2.34 20.54
CA THR A 246 27.96 1.88 19.19
C THR A 246 28.23 0.37 19.23
N SER A 247 27.33 -0.44 18.69
CA SER A 247 27.60 -1.84 18.36
C SER A 247 27.78 -1.99 16.85
N SER A 248 28.97 -2.45 16.51
CA SER A 248 29.52 -2.64 15.18
C SER A 248 28.74 -3.65 14.34
N SER A 249 28.68 -3.35 13.04
CA SER A 249 28.27 -4.20 11.92
C SER A 249 28.66 -5.69 12.08
N SER A 250 27.66 -6.55 12.25
CA SER A 250 27.78 -7.99 12.13
C SER A 250 26.94 -8.44 10.96
N ALA A 251 27.56 -9.15 10.01
CA ALA A 251 26.88 -9.81 8.90
C ALA A 251 25.66 -10.58 9.40
N THR A 252 24.51 -10.34 8.76
CA THR A 252 23.23 -10.97 9.07
C THR A 252 23.37 -12.47 8.84
N GLN A 253 23.51 -13.25 9.91
CA GLN A 253 23.40 -14.71 9.79
C GLN A 253 21.98 -15.05 9.31
N PRO A 254 21.82 -15.98 8.35
CA PRO A 254 20.50 -16.38 7.88
C PRO A 254 19.67 -16.91 9.07
N PRO A 255 18.36 -16.60 9.14
CA PRO A 255 17.47 -17.01 10.24
C PRO A 255 17.51 -18.52 10.55
N ASP A 256 17.86 -19.32 9.55
CA ASP A 256 17.95 -20.78 9.62
C ASP A 256 18.93 -21.31 10.66
N ALA A 257 19.97 -20.54 11.00
CA ALA A 257 20.95 -20.92 12.03
C ALA A 257 20.43 -20.75 13.46
N LEU A 258 19.35 -19.98 13.66
CA LEU A 258 18.91 -19.55 14.99
C LEU A 258 17.92 -20.51 15.67
N LEU A 259 17.28 -21.41 14.92
CA LEU A 259 16.38 -22.45 15.47
C LEU A 259 17.14 -23.73 15.88
N GLY A 260 18.40 -23.59 16.29
CA GLY A 260 19.29 -24.71 16.62
C GLY A 260 18.70 -25.74 17.59
N ARG A 261 18.97 -27.02 17.33
CA ARG A 261 18.37 -28.21 17.97
C ARG A 261 18.87 -28.51 19.40
N GLY A 262 19.37 -27.52 20.15
CA GLY A 262 20.12 -27.74 21.40
C GLY A 262 19.58 -27.01 22.62
N GLY A 263 19.09 -27.77 23.62
CA GLY A 263 18.88 -27.33 25.01
C GLY A 263 17.51 -26.72 25.32
N GLN A 264 16.75 -27.35 26.22
CA GLN A 264 15.43 -26.95 26.72
C GLN A 264 15.42 -25.64 27.55
N ARG A 265 15.80 -24.50 26.97
CA ARG A 265 15.47 -23.19 27.56
C ARG A 265 14.42 -22.53 26.68
N THR A 266 13.25 -22.27 27.27
CA THR A 266 12.23 -21.43 26.64
C THR A 266 12.85 -20.06 26.37
N PRO A 267 12.79 -19.55 25.13
CA PRO A 267 13.32 -18.23 24.82
C PRO A 267 12.58 -17.16 25.62
N SER A 268 13.25 -16.06 25.96
CA SER A 268 12.57 -14.88 26.50
C SER A 268 11.72 -14.22 25.41
N ALA A 269 10.75 -13.39 25.80
CA ALA A 269 9.92 -12.63 24.85
C ALA A 269 10.75 -11.74 23.92
N ALA A 270 11.82 -11.12 24.44
CA ALA A 270 12.75 -10.31 23.65
C ALA A 270 13.53 -11.17 22.63
N ALA A 271 13.98 -12.37 23.03
CA ALA A 271 14.62 -13.31 22.11
C ALA A 271 13.64 -13.80 21.04
N ALA A 272 12.40 -14.13 21.40
CA ALA A 272 11.35 -14.50 20.46
C ALA A 272 11.05 -13.36 19.47
N SER A 273 10.96 -12.12 19.94
CA SER A 273 10.79 -10.94 19.10
C SER A 273 11.92 -10.79 18.07
N ALA A 274 13.19 -10.89 18.53
CA ALA A 274 14.35 -10.81 17.64
C ALA A 274 14.35 -11.92 16.59
N LEU A 275 14.00 -13.15 16.97
CA LEU A 275 13.89 -14.29 16.06
C LEU A 275 12.78 -14.09 15.02
N LEU A 276 11.62 -13.56 15.43
CA LEU A 276 10.52 -13.26 14.49
C LEU A 276 10.89 -12.12 13.54
N ARG A 277 11.53 -11.05 14.05
CA ARG A 277 12.00 -9.91 13.25
C ARG A 277 13.05 -10.30 12.21
N ALA A 278 13.84 -11.34 12.45
CA ALA A 278 14.81 -11.86 11.47
C ALA A 278 14.15 -12.39 10.18
N TRP A 279 12.85 -12.71 10.21
CA TRP A 279 12.08 -13.10 9.02
C TRP A 279 11.51 -11.92 8.23
N CYS A 280 11.59 -10.71 8.77
CA CYS A 280 11.09 -9.48 8.17
C CYS A 280 12.22 -8.71 7.46
N PRO A 281 11.90 -7.71 6.61
CA PRO A 281 12.90 -6.76 6.15
C PRO A 281 13.62 -6.08 7.32
N SER A 282 14.92 -5.79 7.12
CA SER A 282 15.77 -5.16 8.14
C SER A 282 15.22 -3.80 8.56
N ALA A 283 15.40 -3.43 9.84
CA ALA A 283 15.08 -2.09 10.31
C ALA A 283 15.93 -1.00 9.63
N ALA A 284 17.13 -1.36 9.17
CA ALA A 284 18.03 -0.52 8.39
C ALA A 284 17.83 -0.68 6.86
N ALA A 285 16.69 -1.20 6.42
CA ALA A 285 16.42 -1.38 4.99
C ALA A 285 16.47 -0.04 4.24
N ARG A 286 17.00 -0.09 3.03
CA ARG A 286 17.09 1.03 2.11
C ARG A 286 16.01 0.86 1.04
N VAL A 287 15.04 1.76 1.01
CA VAL A 287 13.87 1.69 0.12
C VAL A 287 13.86 2.86 -0.83
N LEU A 288 13.59 2.59 -2.11
CA LEU A 288 13.30 3.59 -3.13
C LEU A 288 11.81 3.53 -3.49
N VAL A 289 11.13 4.66 -3.55
CA VAL A 289 9.75 4.77 -4.03
C VAL A 289 9.75 5.72 -5.24
N LEU A 290 9.30 5.24 -6.39
CA LEU A 290 9.14 6.05 -7.59
C LEU A 290 7.65 6.42 -7.74
N GLY A 291 7.35 7.71 -7.65
CA GLY A 291 5.99 8.23 -7.53
C GLY A 291 5.60 8.43 -6.06
N MET A 292 5.41 9.68 -5.64
CA MET A 292 5.14 10.01 -4.23
C MET A 292 3.66 9.91 -3.89
N GLY A 293 2.79 10.37 -4.79
CA GLY A 293 1.36 10.51 -4.51
C GLY A 293 1.13 11.34 -3.23
N GLY A 294 0.35 10.81 -2.28
CA GLY A 294 0.12 11.43 -0.98
C GLY A 294 1.16 11.08 0.10
N ASN A 295 2.27 10.47 -0.30
CA ASN A 295 3.33 9.95 0.57
C ASN A 295 2.90 8.85 1.56
N SER A 296 1.73 8.22 1.33
CA SER A 296 1.19 7.22 2.25
C SER A 296 2.12 6.02 2.41
N MET A 297 2.69 5.53 1.30
CA MET A 297 3.58 4.36 1.30
C MET A 297 4.82 4.58 2.17
N ALA A 298 5.50 5.71 2.01
CA ALA A 298 6.69 6.03 2.81
C ALA A 298 6.36 6.18 4.30
N LEU A 299 5.24 6.83 4.64
CA LEU A 299 4.77 6.94 6.02
C LEU A 299 4.54 5.57 6.67
N ALA A 300 3.88 4.66 5.96
CA ALA A 300 3.63 3.32 6.47
C ALA A 300 4.93 2.50 6.58
N LEU A 301 5.83 2.60 5.61
CA LEU A 301 7.13 1.93 5.65
C LEU A 301 7.98 2.42 6.82
N ARG A 302 8.00 3.73 7.11
CA ARG A 302 8.68 4.30 8.27
C ARG A 302 8.18 3.69 9.58
N LEU A 303 6.87 3.48 9.72
CA LEU A 303 6.27 2.90 10.92
C LEU A 303 6.61 1.41 11.08
N VAL A 304 6.73 0.67 9.98
CA VAL A 304 6.93 -0.79 9.99
C VAL A 304 8.41 -1.16 10.12
N LEU A 305 9.28 -0.45 9.38
CA LEU A 305 10.72 -0.68 9.36
C LEU A 305 11.42 0.06 10.51
N GLY A 306 10.85 1.16 11.00
CA GLY A 306 11.42 1.98 12.07
C GLY A 306 12.24 3.17 11.54
N SER A 307 12.81 3.94 12.47
CA SER A 307 13.53 5.19 12.19
C SER A 307 14.89 4.99 11.50
N GLU A 308 15.46 3.78 11.54
CA GLU A 308 16.74 3.48 10.91
C GLU A 308 16.63 3.23 9.40
N ALA A 309 15.43 2.96 8.90
CA ALA A 309 15.20 2.72 7.49
C ALA A 309 15.51 3.99 6.69
N VAL A 310 16.19 3.84 5.56
CA VAL A 310 16.46 4.95 4.65
C VAL A 310 15.43 4.88 3.53
N ILE A 311 14.56 5.88 3.45
CA ILE A 311 13.46 5.92 2.49
C ILE A 311 13.70 7.09 1.53
N GLU A 312 13.93 6.76 0.28
CA GLU A 312 14.11 7.73 -0.80
C GLU A 312 12.88 7.71 -1.70
N VAL A 313 12.30 8.87 -1.97
CA VAL A 313 11.11 9.04 -2.81
C VAL A 313 11.49 9.90 -4.00
N VAL A 314 11.07 9.50 -5.19
CA VAL A 314 11.27 10.26 -6.43
C VAL A 314 9.92 10.77 -6.89
N GLU A 315 9.82 12.08 -7.08
CA GLU A 315 8.60 12.74 -7.55
C GLU A 315 8.97 13.75 -8.63
N VAL A 316 8.22 13.78 -9.72
CA VAL A 316 8.47 14.68 -10.84
C VAL A 316 7.74 16.01 -10.67
N GLU A 317 6.58 16.01 -9.99
CA GLU A 317 5.70 17.16 -9.89
C GLU A 317 5.86 17.91 -8.55
N PRO A 318 6.39 19.15 -8.56
CA PRO A 318 6.55 19.94 -7.34
C PRO A 318 5.25 20.18 -6.57
N ALA A 319 4.12 20.30 -7.26
CA ALA A 319 2.82 20.49 -6.61
C ALA A 319 2.42 19.31 -5.70
N VAL A 320 2.87 18.10 -6.00
CA VAL A 320 2.65 16.91 -5.17
C VAL A 320 3.44 17.02 -3.86
N VAL A 321 4.74 17.31 -3.96
CA VAL A 321 5.62 17.50 -2.79
C VAL A 321 5.10 18.60 -1.88
N ASP A 322 4.80 19.78 -2.46
CA ASP A 322 4.27 20.92 -1.73
C ASP A 322 2.97 20.57 -0.98
N SER A 323 2.07 19.80 -1.62
CA SER A 323 0.83 19.37 -0.99
C SER A 323 1.07 18.41 0.19
N CYS A 324 2.05 17.52 0.10
CA CYS A 324 2.40 16.60 1.17
C CYS A 324 3.02 17.31 2.38
N VAL A 325 3.87 18.32 2.15
CA VAL A 325 4.40 19.18 3.23
C VAL A 325 3.25 19.92 3.92
N GLU A 326 2.39 20.57 3.15
CA GLU A 326 1.24 21.34 3.68
C GLU A 326 0.29 20.46 4.50
N MET A 327 0.08 19.22 4.06
CA MET A 327 -0.83 18.27 4.70
C MET A 327 -0.17 17.46 5.83
N GLY A 328 1.12 17.67 6.08
CA GLY A 328 1.89 16.99 7.13
C GLY A 328 2.06 15.49 6.88
N THR A 329 2.10 15.07 5.61
CA THR A 329 2.47 13.70 5.23
C THR A 329 3.93 13.57 4.84
N LEU A 330 4.63 14.70 4.66
CA LEU A 330 6.08 14.76 4.54
C LEU A 330 6.66 15.61 5.68
N HIS A 331 7.54 15.02 6.47
CA HIS A 331 8.19 15.65 7.63
C HIS A 331 9.63 16.01 7.27
N GLU A 332 9.99 17.29 7.34
CA GLU A 332 11.32 17.79 6.95
C GLU A 332 12.42 17.42 7.96
N ASP A 333 12.05 17.03 9.18
CA ASP A 333 12.95 16.63 10.26
C ASP A 333 13.38 15.16 10.20
N ASP A 334 12.76 14.33 9.34
CA ASP A 334 13.18 12.95 9.13
C ASP A 334 14.41 12.89 8.20
N ALA A 335 15.61 12.96 8.78
CA ALA A 335 16.88 12.91 8.04
C ALA A 335 17.12 11.59 7.26
N ALA A 336 16.38 10.52 7.61
CA ALA A 336 16.44 9.23 6.93
C ALA A 336 15.37 9.11 5.83
N MET A 337 14.55 10.14 5.62
CA MET A 337 13.66 10.28 4.48
C MET A 337 14.17 11.37 3.52
N ARG A 338 14.24 11.06 2.23
CA ARG A 338 14.69 12.02 1.20
C ARG A 338 13.74 12.04 0.03
N VAL A 339 13.40 13.23 -0.43
CA VAL A 339 12.58 13.43 -1.64
C VAL A 339 13.44 14.01 -2.75
N HIS A 340 13.51 13.30 -3.87
CA HIS A 340 14.19 13.70 -5.09
C HIS A 340 13.16 14.28 -6.05
N LEU A 341 13.09 15.60 -6.14
CA LEU A 341 12.19 16.31 -7.04
C LEU A 341 12.75 16.33 -8.47
N GLN A 342 12.66 15.19 -9.16
CA GLN A 342 13.36 14.91 -10.42
C GLN A 342 12.57 13.90 -11.26
N ASP A 343 12.88 13.84 -12.55
CA ASP A 343 12.39 12.76 -13.41
C ASP A 343 12.99 11.40 -12.99
N ALA A 344 12.23 10.33 -13.17
CA ALA A 344 12.64 8.98 -12.80
C ALA A 344 13.86 8.51 -13.61
N ASP A 345 13.95 8.84 -14.91
CA ASP A 345 15.10 8.48 -15.75
C ASP A 345 16.39 9.08 -15.20
N GLU A 346 16.38 10.36 -14.87
CA GLU A 346 17.56 11.06 -14.35
C GLU A 346 17.98 10.54 -12.98
N THR A 347 17.01 10.19 -12.14
CA THR A 347 17.28 9.70 -10.79
C THR A 347 17.84 8.28 -10.85
N LEU A 348 17.18 7.39 -11.59
CA LEU A 348 17.61 6.00 -11.76
C LEU A 348 19.01 5.89 -12.39
N ALA A 349 19.40 6.84 -13.24
CA ALA A 349 20.73 6.90 -13.84
C ALA A 349 21.85 7.33 -12.87
N ARG A 350 21.52 8.07 -11.80
CA ARG A 350 22.50 8.63 -10.84
C ARG A 350 22.63 7.82 -9.56
N MET A 351 21.62 7.04 -9.22
CA MET A 351 21.59 6.27 -7.99
C MET A 351 22.66 5.18 -7.97
N PRO A 352 23.30 4.91 -6.81
CA PRO A 352 24.30 3.86 -6.71
C PRO A 352 23.69 2.47 -6.93
N HIS A 353 24.42 1.61 -7.63
CA HIS A 353 23.99 0.26 -7.93
C HIS A 353 24.09 -0.66 -6.71
N GLY A 354 23.19 -1.64 -6.62
CA GLY A 354 23.28 -2.70 -5.61
C GLY A 354 23.10 -2.25 -4.16
N VAL A 355 22.37 -1.17 -3.89
CA VAL A 355 22.21 -0.62 -2.53
C VAL A 355 20.81 -0.72 -1.95
N PHE A 356 19.78 -0.92 -2.79
CA PHE A 356 18.40 -0.92 -2.33
C PHE A 356 17.93 -2.33 -2.00
N ASP A 357 17.24 -2.46 -0.88
CA ASP A 357 16.58 -3.71 -0.47
C ASP A 357 15.22 -3.84 -1.19
N VAL A 358 14.54 -2.72 -1.41
CA VAL A 358 13.25 -2.67 -2.12
C VAL A 358 13.17 -1.41 -2.99
N VAL A 359 12.65 -1.56 -4.20
CA VAL A 359 12.23 -0.47 -5.08
C VAL A 359 10.74 -0.62 -5.36
N TYR A 360 9.94 0.36 -4.99
CA TYR A 360 8.53 0.47 -5.37
C TYR A 360 8.41 1.37 -6.59
N MET A 361 7.73 0.90 -7.64
CA MET A 361 7.42 1.68 -8.84
C MET A 361 5.91 1.87 -8.93
N ASP A 362 5.47 3.07 -8.59
CA ASP A 362 4.07 3.51 -8.58
C ASP A 362 3.94 4.84 -9.35
N ILE A 363 4.47 4.84 -10.58
CA ILE A 363 4.55 6.04 -11.43
C ILE A 363 3.28 6.15 -12.29
N PHE A 364 2.37 7.04 -11.90
CA PHE A 364 1.15 7.33 -12.63
C PHE A 364 1.32 8.48 -13.64
N GLU A 365 0.79 8.31 -14.85
CA GLU A 365 0.74 9.33 -15.89
C GLU A 365 -0.66 9.98 -15.94
N PRO A 366 -0.82 11.21 -15.40
CA PRO A 366 -2.13 11.84 -15.28
C PRO A 366 -2.77 12.22 -16.61
N MET A 367 -1.99 12.34 -17.69
CA MET A 367 -2.53 12.69 -19.00
C MET A 367 -3.27 11.51 -19.67
N GLN A 368 -2.91 10.28 -19.31
CA GLN A 368 -3.49 9.06 -19.89
C GLN A 368 -4.24 8.23 -18.85
N ALA A 369 -4.12 8.56 -17.57
CA ALA A 369 -4.63 7.78 -16.45
C ALA A 369 -4.11 6.33 -16.42
N THR A 370 -2.82 6.16 -16.67
CA THR A 370 -2.15 4.86 -16.76
C THR A 370 -0.89 4.80 -15.91
N MET A 371 -0.50 3.60 -15.48
CA MET A 371 0.82 3.38 -14.89
C MET A 371 1.89 3.33 -15.96
N ARG A 372 3.07 3.84 -15.63
CA ARG A 372 4.25 3.76 -16.48
C ARG A 372 5.26 2.78 -15.87
N ASN A 373 5.25 1.56 -16.38
CA ASN A 373 6.25 0.52 -16.07
C ASN A 373 7.13 0.25 -17.30
N LEU A 374 7.89 1.27 -17.71
CA LEU A 374 8.69 1.17 -18.93
C LEU A 374 9.84 0.17 -18.74
N HIS A 375 10.09 -0.67 -19.74
CA HIS A 375 11.17 -1.66 -19.70
C HIS A 375 12.55 -1.07 -19.33
N PRO A 376 12.95 0.13 -19.80
CA PRO A 376 14.20 0.76 -19.35
C PRO A 376 14.25 1.05 -17.85
N TRP A 377 13.14 1.47 -17.24
CA TRP A 377 13.06 1.72 -15.79
C TRP A 377 13.17 0.43 -15.00
N VAL A 378 12.54 -0.64 -15.47
CA VAL A 378 12.65 -1.98 -14.86
C VAL A 378 14.11 -2.46 -14.88
N LEU A 379 14.81 -2.31 -16.00
CA LEU A 379 16.23 -2.64 -16.10
C LEU A 379 17.11 -1.78 -15.18
N ALA A 380 16.81 -0.48 -15.08
CA ALA A 380 17.55 0.42 -14.20
C ALA A 380 17.31 0.08 -12.73
N ALA A 381 16.06 -0.10 -12.31
CA ALA A 381 15.69 -0.52 -10.97
C ALA A 381 16.34 -1.85 -10.58
N ARG A 382 16.41 -2.82 -11.50
CA ARG A 382 17.15 -4.08 -11.27
C ARG A 382 18.62 -3.83 -10.89
N ARG A 383 19.30 -2.87 -11.52
CA ARG A 383 20.72 -2.56 -11.20
C ARG A 383 20.89 -1.90 -9.84
N LEU A 384 19.86 -1.20 -9.35
CA LEU A 384 19.86 -0.53 -8.04
C LEU A 384 19.66 -1.51 -6.88
N LEU A 385 19.02 -2.64 -7.13
CA LEU A 385 18.72 -3.65 -6.11
C LEU A 385 19.95 -4.45 -5.70
N LYS A 386 20.09 -4.71 -4.39
CA LYS A 386 20.94 -5.77 -3.86
C LYS A 386 20.48 -7.13 -4.40
N SER A 387 21.36 -8.12 -4.39
CA SER A 387 20.95 -9.52 -4.56
C SER A 387 19.85 -9.87 -3.56
N GLY A 388 18.77 -10.51 -4.02
CA GLY A 388 17.59 -10.83 -3.22
C GLY A 388 16.67 -9.65 -2.91
N GLY A 389 17.01 -8.44 -3.36
CA GLY A 389 16.18 -7.24 -3.25
C GLY A 389 14.94 -7.31 -4.16
N LEU A 390 13.91 -6.52 -3.83
CA LEU A 390 12.61 -6.60 -4.50
C LEU A 390 12.31 -5.38 -5.36
N LEU A 391 11.91 -5.58 -6.62
CA LEU A 391 11.18 -4.58 -7.39
C LEU A 391 9.68 -4.88 -7.26
N VAL A 392 8.90 -3.89 -6.85
CA VAL A 392 7.45 -3.99 -6.66
C VAL A 392 6.77 -2.97 -7.55
N MET A 393 5.85 -3.41 -8.41
CA MET A 393 5.23 -2.57 -9.42
C MET A 393 3.71 -2.64 -9.32
N ASN A 394 3.04 -1.50 -9.49
CA ASN A 394 1.61 -1.41 -9.72
C ASN A 394 1.35 -1.42 -11.23
N GLU A 395 0.53 -2.36 -11.70
CA GLU A 395 0.21 -2.57 -13.11
C GLU A 395 -1.29 -2.46 -13.38
N HIS A 396 -1.68 -1.62 -14.34
CA HIS A 396 -3.09 -1.44 -14.79
C HIS A 396 -3.56 -2.55 -15.73
N GLN A 397 -3.27 -3.80 -15.37
CA GLN A 397 -3.77 -4.99 -16.05
C GLN A 397 -3.90 -6.16 -15.08
N LEU A 398 -4.81 -7.08 -15.40
CA LEU A 398 -4.90 -8.35 -14.67
C LEU A 398 -3.63 -9.18 -14.89
N PRO A 399 -3.17 -9.91 -13.87
CA PRO A 399 -1.94 -10.67 -13.98
C PRO A 399 -2.15 -11.84 -14.97
N SER A 400 -1.24 -11.97 -15.93
CA SER A 400 -1.18 -13.11 -16.85
C SER A 400 0.27 -13.52 -17.06
N ALA A 401 0.50 -14.78 -17.44
CA ALA A 401 1.84 -15.28 -17.69
C ALA A 401 2.53 -14.50 -18.82
N ALA A 402 1.79 -14.13 -19.86
CA ALA A 402 2.29 -13.31 -20.95
C ALA A 402 2.69 -11.91 -20.50
N ALA A 403 1.87 -11.26 -19.65
CA ALA A 403 2.15 -9.93 -19.14
C ALA A 403 3.40 -9.88 -18.26
N VAL A 404 3.70 -10.94 -17.49
CA VAL A 404 4.86 -10.96 -16.57
C VAL A 404 6.13 -11.60 -17.16
N ALA A 405 6.03 -12.28 -18.31
CA ALA A 405 7.18 -12.93 -18.96
C ALA A 405 8.35 -11.97 -19.29
N PRO A 406 8.12 -10.71 -19.72
CA PRO A 406 9.21 -9.75 -19.89
C PRO A 406 9.99 -9.52 -18.59
N TYR A 407 9.32 -9.47 -17.45
CA TYR A 407 9.97 -9.31 -16.15
C TYR A 407 10.79 -10.54 -15.76
N ALA A 408 10.28 -11.74 -16.04
CA ALA A 408 11.02 -12.97 -15.78
C ALA A 408 12.27 -13.10 -16.68
N THR A 409 12.25 -12.52 -17.89
CA THR A 409 13.45 -12.41 -18.74
C THR A 409 14.51 -11.53 -18.09
N VAL A 410 14.09 -10.48 -17.38
CA VAL A 410 14.99 -9.54 -16.70
C VAL A 410 15.49 -10.09 -15.35
N PHE A 411 14.63 -10.71 -14.55
CA PHE A 411 14.93 -11.11 -13.17
C PHE A 411 15.27 -12.60 -13.01
N GLY A 412 15.03 -13.42 -14.04
CA GLY A 412 15.22 -14.86 -14.03
C GLY A 412 13.92 -15.63 -13.84
N GLU A 413 13.90 -16.87 -14.34
CA GLU A 413 12.78 -17.78 -14.14
C GLU A 413 12.60 -18.09 -12.64
N GLY A 414 11.36 -18.07 -12.17
CA GLY A 414 11.06 -18.29 -10.75
C GLY A 414 11.44 -17.16 -9.81
N ASN A 415 11.69 -15.97 -10.33
CA ASN A 415 11.91 -14.74 -9.56
C ASN A 415 10.79 -13.70 -9.74
N VAL A 416 9.66 -14.07 -10.33
CA VAL A 416 8.52 -13.17 -10.56
C VAL A 416 7.22 -13.74 -10.01
N GLN A 417 6.53 -12.92 -9.22
CA GLN A 417 5.19 -13.19 -8.71
C GLN A 417 4.26 -12.04 -9.04
N ALA A 418 2.98 -12.32 -9.24
CA ALA A 418 1.97 -11.27 -9.36
C ALA A 418 0.66 -11.64 -8.67
N VAL A 419 -0.07 -10.65 -8.16
CA VAL A 419 -1.38 -10.81 -7.55
C VAL A 419 -2.35 -9.80 -8.16
N ASN A 420 -3.59 -10.19 -8.44
CA ASN A 420 -4.62 -9.25 -8.86
C ASN A 420 -5.14 -8.45 -7.65
N LEU A 421 -5.67 -7.26 -7.89
CA LEU A 421 -6.47 -6.56 -6.88
C LEU A 421 -7.93 -6.96 -7.01
N ARG A 422 -8.55 -7.38 -5.90
CA ARG A 422 -9.90 -7.95 -5.92
C ARG A 422 -10.92 -6.93 -6.42
N GLY A 423 -11.57 -7.25 -7.53
CA GLY A 423 -12.62 -6.41 -8.12
C GLY A 423 -12.12 -5.20 -8.90
N TRP A 424 -10.83 -5.17 -9.23
CA TRP A 424 -10.21 -4.11 -10.02
C TRP A 424 -9.33 -4.66 -11.14
N SER A 425 -9.07 -3.86 -12.17
CA SER A 425 -8.26 -4.23 -13.33
C SER A 425 -6.78 -3.91 -13.14
N GLU A 426 -6.27 -4.16 -11.94
CA GLU A 426 -4.87 -3.92 -11.58
C GLU A 426 -4.24 -5.16 -10.96
N SER A 427 -2.91 -5.19 -11.02
CA SER A 427 -2.11 -6.20 -10.37
C SER A 427 -0.88 -5.59 -9.72
N ILE A 428 -0.35 -6.32 -8.74
CA ILE A 428 0.94 -6.02 -8.15
C ILE A 428 1.90 -7.09 -8.62
N VAL A 429 3.01 -6.66 -9.19
CA VAL A 429 4.08 -7.56 -9.62
C VAL A 429 5.27 -7.38 -8.67
N VAL A 430 5.79 -8.48 -8.15
CA VAL A 430 7.01 -8.52 -7.33
C VAL A 430 8.06 -9.31 -8.10
N CYS A 431 9.19 -8.68 -8.39
CA CYS A 431 10.36 -9.28 -9.00
C CYS A 431 11.51 -9.32 -8.00
N VAL A 432 12.22 -10.44 -7.94
CA VAL A 432 13.35 -10.65 -7.03
C VAL A 432 14.66 -10.53 -7.79
N ALA A 433 15.54 -9.63 -7.37
CA ALA A 433 16.87 -9.50 -7.95
C ALA A 433 17.67 -10.79 -7.73
N PRO A 434 18.25 -11.38 -8.79
CA PRO A 434 18.99 -12.64 -8.68
C PRO A 434 20.31 -12.46 -7.92
N GLY A 435 20.91 -13.58 -7.50
CA GLY A 435 22.22 -13.64 -6.88
C GLY A 435 22.19 -13.85 -5.36
N ASP A 436 21.03 -14.16 -4.79
CA ASP A 436 20.89 -14.52 -3.38
C ASP A 436 20.28 -15.93 -3.27
N ALA A 437 21.09 -16.87 -2.76
CA ALA A 437 20.70 -18.26 -2.59
C ALA A 437 19.49 -18.47 -1.66
N THR A 438 19.14 -17.48 -0.84
CA THR A 438 17.98 -17.54 0.06
C THR A 438 16.66 -17.15 -0.61
N THR A 439 16.70 -16.60 -1.83
CA THR A 439 15.52 -16.09 -2.54
C THR A 439 15.42 -16.57 -3.98
N ASP A 440 16.53 -16.88 -4.64
CA ASP A 440 16.59 -17.23 -6.06
C ASP A 440 15.77 -18.49 -6.39
N GLY A 441 14.85 -18.36 -7.35
CA GLY A 441 14.01 -19.46 -7.86
C GLY A 441 12.87 -19.88 -6.93
N TYR A 442 12.89 -19.45 -5.67
CA TYR A 442 11.90 -19.88 -4.66
C TYR A 442 10.50 -19.33 -4.89
N SER A 443 10.28 -18.37 -5.81
CA SER A 443 8.92 -17.90 -6.10
C SER A 443 8.01 -19.02 -6.61
N LEU A 444 8.58 -20.03 -7.27
CA LEU A 444 7.84 -21.22 -7.70
C LEU A 444 7.61 -22.21 -6.55
N GLU A 445 8.31 -22.09 -5.44
CA GLU A 445 8.12 -22.93 -4.25
C GLU A 445 7.19 -22.27 -3.22
N VAL A 446 7.00 -20.95 -3.27
CA VAL A 446 6.08 -20.25 -2.38
C VAL A 446 4.64 -20.75 -2.59
N THR A 447 4.03 -21.18 -1.48
CA THR A 447 2.63 -21.65 -1.41
C THR A 447 1.80 -20.75 -0.50
N LYS A 448 0.47 -20.95 -0.51
CA LYS A 448 -0.43 -20.28 0.44
C LYS A 448 -0.04 -20.53 1.91
N THR A 449 0.50 -21.70 2.24
CA THR A 449 0.98 -22.00 3.60
C THR A 449 2.15 -21.09 4.00
N HIS A 450 3.13 -20.88 3.11
CA HIS A 450 4.22 -19.95 3.38
C HIS A 450 3.70 -18.52 3.59
N ALA A 451 2.78 -18.07 2.74
CA ALA A 451 2.15 -16.76 2.88
C ALA A 451 1.36 -16.61 4.20
N ASN A 452 0.68 -17.67 4.66
CA ASN A 452 -0.03 -17.66 5.95
C ASN A 452 0.93 -17.59 7.14
N VAL A 453 2.03 -18.34 7.11
CA VAL A 453 3.07 -18.26 8.15
C VAL A 453 3.68 -16.85 8.18
N ALA A 454 4.02 -16.30 7.01
CA ALA A 454 4.49 -14.91 6.90
C ALA A 454 3.49 -13.91 7.48
N PHE A 455 2.21 -14.02 7.11
CA PHE A 455 1.14 -13.18 7.66
C PHE A 455 1.08 -13.26 9.19
N ASN A 456 1.13 -14.47 9.77
CA ASN A 456 1.06 -14.66 11.22
C ASN A 456 2.25 -14.04 11.95
N ILE A 457 3.45 -14.06 11.35
CA ILE A 457 4.63 -13.37 11.89
C ILE A 457 4.34 -11.87 12.00
N TYR A 458 3.85 -11.25 10.92
CA TYR A 458 3.52 -9.83 10.91
C TYR A 458 2.36 -9.48 11.84
N GLU A 459 1.29 -10.28 11.86
CA GLU A 459 0.16 -10.07 12.77
C GLU A 459 0.56 -10.19 14.24
N THR A 460 1.59 -11.00 14.53
CA THR A 460 2.15 -11.11 15.88
C THR A 460 2.99 -9.89 16.24
N LEU A 461 3.82 -9.39 15.33
CA LEU A 461 4.72 -8.27 15.57
C LEU A 461 4.03 -6.90 15.46
N LEU A 462 3.02 -6.80 14.62
CA LEU A 462 2.31 -5.58 14.22
C LEU A 462 0.81 -5.91 14.00
N PRO A 463 0.04 -6.17 15.07
CA PRO A 463 -1.36 -6.58 14.96
C PRO A 463 -2.21 -5.60 14.15
N GLY A 464 -3.01 -6.13 13.23
CA GLY A 464 -3.88 -5.35 12.36
C GLY A 464 -3.14 -4.51 11.32
N TRP A 465 -1.82 -4.66 11.13
CA TRP A 465 -1.10 -3.89 10.10
C TRP A 465 -1.32 -4.44 8.69
N LEU A 466 -1.41 -5.75 8.49
CA LEU A 466 -1.68 -6.35 7.18
C LEU A 466 -3.19 -6.49 6.91
N PRO A 467 -3.65 -6.37 5.64
CA PRO A 467 -5.03 -6.66 5.29
C PRO A 467 -5.36 -8.12 5.63
N HIS A 468 -6.64 -8.40 5.86
CA HIS A 468 -7.08 -9.74 6.26
C HIS A 468 -6.49 -10.85 5.36
N TYR A 469 -5.93 -11.91 5.95
CA TYR A 469 -5.15 -12.96 5.28
C TYR A 469 -5.90 -13.70 4.15
N SER A 470 -7.23 -13.62 4.14
CA SER A 470 -8.06 -14.18 3.07
C SER A 470 -7.88 -13.48 1.72
N TRP A 471 -7.21 -12.32 1.69
CA TRP A 471 -6.92 -11.58 0.45
C TRP A 471 -5.95 -12.31 -0.49
N LEU A 472 -5.20 -13.32 -0.03
CA LEU A 472 -4.45 -14.19 -0.94
C LEU A 472 -5.13 -15.56 -0.98
N VAL A 473 -5.93 -15.86 -1.99
CA VAL A 473 -6.76 -17.08 -2.00
C VAL A 473 -5.96 -18.30 -2.46
N LYS A 474 -5.29 -18.19 -3.62
CA LYS A 474 -4.63 -19.31 -4.28
C LYS A 474 -3.39 -18.84 -5.02
N ALA A 475 -2.34 -19.66 -4.99
CA ALA A 475 -1.13 -19.48 -5.77
C ALA A 475 -1.07 -20.57 -6.86
N THR A 476 -0.83 -20.18 -8.11
CA THR A 476 -0.75 -21.11 -9.25
C THR A 476 0.47 -20.78 -10.10
N THR A 477 1.19 -21.81 -10.55
CA THR A 477 2.33 -21.64 -11.46
C THR A 477 1.80 -21.64 -12.88
N TYR A 478 2.17 -20.63 -13.64
CA TYR A 478 1.84 -20.55 -15.07
C TYR A 478 3.11 -20.54 -15.88
N ARG A 479 2.99 -20.88 -17.17
CA ARG A 479 4.07 -20.85 -18.14
C ARG A 479 3.65 -20.09 -19.38
N HIS A 480 4.55 -19.28 -19.91
CA HIS A 480 4.42 -18.62 -21.20
C HIS A 480 5.77 -18.66 -21.90
N ASP A 481 5.83 -19.19 -23.12
CA ASP A 481 7.05 -19.35 -23.90
C ASP A 481 8.21 -20.02 -23.13
N GLY A 482 7.88 -21.05 -22.34
CA GLY A 482 8.83 -21.79 -21.52
C GLY A 482 9.20 -21.12 -20.19
N ILE A 483 8.81 -19.86 -19.97
CA ILE A 483 9.13 -19.12 -18.75
C ILE A 483 8.03 -19.34 -17.70
N SER A 484 8.41 -19.84 -16.53
CA SER A 484 7.49 -20.04 -15.39
C SER A 484 7.39 -18.81 -14.48
N CYS A 485 6.17 -18.47 -14.08
CA CYS A 485 5.87 -17.42 -13.10
C CYS A 485 4.82 -17.86 -12.08
N ARG A 486 4.77 -17.19 -10.93
CA ARG A 486 3.78 -17.45 -9.88
C ARG A 486 2.68 -16.40 -9.89
N LEU A 487 1.44 -16.79 -10.18
CA LEU A 487 0.30 -15.87 -10.12
C LEU A 487 -0.59 -16.21 -8.92
N TRP A 488 -1.05 -15.17 -8.22
CA TRP A 488 -1.92 -15.24 -7.07
C TRP A 488 -3.31 -14.69 -7.42
N THR A 489 -4.34 -15.35 -6.92
CA THR A 489 -5.71 -14.85 -6.97
C THR A 489 -6.10 -14.26 -5.62
N SER A 490 -6.74 -13.09 -5.62
CA SER A 490 -7.11 -12.35 -4.41
C SER A 490 -8.58 -12.34 -4.03
#